data_AF-A0A1M5RT70-F1
#
_entry.id   AF-A0A1M5RT70-F1
#
_cell.length_a   1.000
_cell.length_b   1.000
_cell.length_c   1.000
_cell.angle_alpha   90.00
_cell.angle_beta   90.00
_cell.angle_gamma   90.00
#
_symmetry.space_group_name_H-M   'P 1'
#
loop_
_entity.id
_entity.type
_entity.pdbx_description
1 polymer ?
#
loop_
_entity_poly.entity_id
_entity_poly.type
_entity_poly.pdbx_seq_one_letter_code
_entity_poly.pdbx_strand_id
1 'polypeptide(L)'
;MLKRLLITYLILLQIVLIAGTFTAKFPILNYSQQYPEKAWGAIFIKNIATRVIEGKIVAVNVYKINAIYADSDSGPFSDVSQTFAVDYNNDGYADIISLTYHGKVVIKENKKFDDEGNLILKDIRKYYLPVYNGDGTMIIDDFDNDGSLDMFSYNSWFYAQYVNDVLSPKQISYHRINYFKVKIDNRSAGSGFVTNWTVSAMASFDYNGDGFKDILYVDRKGRFWVWLNDYKKGINRFFNEKNIIFLFEDRSISSDEWYGGGVLDVGDVNNDGIIDIVAGHTNKKNIIIYFGKMVNNKLTFSKKNSLKIVENDGKLGPTTFVDPSIPNSKSPKSLPSFSPTIIKISDIDRDGYKDIFVGTDAWRQRKNFGGSVYLFKGVGITNDNKPQYLSLELVHGSYSYENNPPYDFDAGTIGDLDNDGIPDFVAADGNHSGNFYKIFPRTSKLYVTERGVLISDYIPNVVGILPKDLPQNFIKKITVTLKFDKSLGNGFFEVRYIKSGIKDPQLIDVDSYPLAPGCFPKMPIQEEFTSTIVFNKPVPDPQIIVVLFPESETSAPHLVELEYIVETQQSQVIIKNFNWSKGE
;
A
#
# COMPACT_ATOMS: atom_id res chain seq x y z
N MET A 1 25.45 17.18 53.55
CA MET A 1 24.08 16.64 53.39
C MET A 1 23.44 17.04 52.06
N LEU A 2 23.47 18.32 51.66
CA LEU A 2 22.83 18.83 50.43
C LEU A 2 23.28 18.14 49.11
N LYS A 3 24.58 17.84 48.96
CA LYS A 3 25.11 17.09 47.80
C LYS A 3 24.66 15.63 47.73
N ARG A 4 24.42 14.97 48.87
CA ARG A 4 23.90 13.60 48.88
C ARG A 4 22.41 13.59 48.53
N LEU A 5 21.63 14.54 49.06
CA LEU A 5 20.23 14.71 48.68
C LEU A 5 20.05 15.03 47.19
N LEU A 6 20.90 15.86 46.58
CA LEU A 6 20.83 16.18 45.14
C LEU A 6 21.15 14.97 44.25
N ILE A 7 22.11 14.13 44.65
CA ILE A 7 22.47 12.90 43.92
C ILE A 7 21.39 11.84 44.11
N THR A 8 20.82 11.68 45.31
CA THR A 8 19.67 10.78 45.50
C THR A 8 18.43 11.28 44.74
N TYR A 9 18.22 12.60 44.65
CA TYR A 9 17.13 13.20 43.88
C TYR A 9 17.34 13.06 42.37
N LEU A 10 18.58 13.16 41.86
CA LEU A 10 18.93 12.90 40.45
C LEU A 10 18.87 11.42 40.09
N ILE A 11 19.23 10.51 41.02
CA ILE A 11 19.07 9.06 40.85
C ILE A 11 17.59 8.67 40.95
N LEU A 12 16.80 9.28 41.84
CA LEU A 12 15.34 9.12 41.87
C LEU A 12 14.65 9.74 40.66
N LEU A 13 15.11 10.88 40.13
CA LEU A 13 14.61 11.45 38.87
C LEU A 13 14.99 10.58 37.65
N GLN A 14 16.16 9.94 37.67
CA GLN A 14 16.53 8.90 36.69
C GLN A 14 15.75 7.59 36.90
N ILE A 15 15.10 7.38 38.05
CA ILE A 15 14.19 6.24 38.29
C ILE A 15 12.75 6.59 37.93
N VAL A 16 12.42 7.87 37.65
CA VAL A 16 11.20 8.24 36.92
C VAL A 16 11.45 8.08 35.40
N LEU A 17 11.92 6.91 34.99
CA LEU A 17 12.02 6.50 33.59
C LEU A 17 10.75 5.72 33.21
N ILE A 18 9.73 6.52 32.93
CA ILE A 18 8.50 6.35 32.13
C ILE A 18 8.17 4.90 31.72
N ALA A 19 7.54 4.14 32.62
CA ALA A 19 6.55 3.15 32.17
C ALA A 19 5.40 3.95 31.55
N GLY A 20 5.13 3.75 30.26
CA GLY A 20 4.08 4.43 29.53
C GLY A 20 2.90 3.50 29.28
N THR A 21 1.69 4.06 29.23
CA THR A 21 0.52 3.40 28.68
C THR A 21 0.18 4.04 27.35
N PHE A 22 0.09 3.23 26.31
CA PHE A 22 -0.20 3.66 24.94
C PHE A 22 -1.46 2.95 24.45
N THR A 23 -2.26 3.62 23.62
CA THR A 23 -3.52 3.08 23.12
C THR A 23 -3.62 3.29 21.62
N ALA A 24 -4.07 2.26 20.90
CA ALA A 24 -4.44 2.34 19.49
C ALA A 24 -5.83 1.72 19.29
N LYS A 25 -6.64 2.34 18.43
CA LYS A 25 -8.00 1.90 18.08
C LYS A 25 -8.12 1.75 16.58
N PHE A 26 -8.81 0.71 16.17
CA PHE A 26 -9.09 0.36 14.79
C PHE A 26 -10.58 0.05 14.61
N PRO A 27 -11.16 0.28 13.42
CA PRO A 27 -10.45 0.67 12.21
C PRO A 27 -10.03 2.15 12.14
N ILE A 28 -8.95 2.45 11.42
CA ILE A 28 -8.65 3.83 11.02
C ILE A 28 -9.58 4.23 9.86
N LEU A 29 -10.05 5.48 9.85
CA LEU A 29 -11.06 5.93 8.88
C LEU A 29 -10.50 6.04 7.46
N ASN A 30 -9.33 6.66 7.30
CA ASN A 30 -8.74 6.91 5.98
C ASN A 30 -7.78 5.80 5.55
N TYR A 31 -8.24 4.56 5.61
CA TYR A 31 -7.43 3.43 5.18
C TYR A 31 -7.33 3.37 3.65
N SER A 32 -6.23 2.82 3.15
CA SER A 32 -6.07 2.53 1.73
C SER A 32 -6.82 1.24 1.40
N GLN A 33 -7.77 1.28 0.49
CA GLN A 33 -8.51 0.08 0.04
C GLN A 33 -7.61 -0.93 -0.69
N GLN A 34 -6.48 -0.47 -1.25
CA GLN A 34 -5.40 -1.31 -1.78
C GLN A 34 -4.72 -2.15 -0.67
N TYR A 35 -4.64 -1.61 0.54
CA TYR A 35 -3.96 -2.22 1.70
C TYR A 35 -4.88 -2.22 2.95
N PRO A 36 -5.98 -2.99 2.96
CA PRO A 36 -6.93 -3.01 4.07
C PRO A 36 -6.31 -3.46 5.39
N GLU A 37 -5.17 -4.16 5.38
CA GLU A 37 -4.42 -4.52 6.59
C GLU A 37 -4.09 -3.29 7.44
N LYS A 38 -3.83 -2.14 6.81
CA LYS A 38 -3.59 -0.88 7.50
C LYS A 38 -4.80 -0.40 8.28
N ALA A 39 -6.02 -0.70 7.81
CA ALA A 39 -7.25 -0.35 8.51
C ALA A 39 -7.29 -0.97 9.90
N TRP A 40 -6.65 -2.12 10.11
CA TRP A 40 -6.71 -2.92 11.33
C TRP A 40 -5.40 -2.98 12.11
N GLY A 41 -4.43 -2.11 11.78
CA GLY A 41 -3.11 -2.12 12.42
C GLY A 41 -2.35 -3.43 12.17
N ALA A 42 -2.62 -4.07 11.04
CA ALA A 42 -2.04 -5.35 10.64
C ALA A 42 -0.96 -5.16 9.57
N ILE A 43 0.05 -6.03 9.60
CA ILE A 43 1.04 -6.16 8.52
C ILE A 43 0.67 -7.28 7.54
N PHE A 44 -0.24 -8.16 7.95
CA PHE A 44 -0.67 -9.29 7.15
C PHE A 44 -2.12 -9.61 7.45
N ILE A 45 -2.86 -9.84 6.36
CA ILE A 45 -4.22 -10.33 6.39
C ILE A 45 -4.33 -11.48 5.37
N LYS A 46 -5.04 -12.53 5.74
CA LYS A 46 -5.48 -13.60 4.84
C LYS A 46 -6.96 -13.88 5.05
N ASN A 47 -7.70 -14.08 3.96
CA ASN A 47 -9.13 -14.42 3.94
C ASN A 47 -10.04 -13.45 4.72
N ILE A 48 -9.60 -12.20 4.94
CA ILE A 48 -10.39 -11.12 5.53
C ILE A 48 -10.45 -9.95 4.57
N ALA A 49 -11.63 -9.35 4.47
CA ALA A 49 -11.91 -8.10 3.79
C ALA A 49 -12.25 -7.00 4.79
N THR A 50 -12.07 -5.74 4.37
CA THR A 50 -12.60 -4.56 5.06
C THR A 50 -13.78 -4.03 4.26
N ARG A 51 -14.92 -3.79 4.91
CA ARG A 51 -16.18 -3.38 4.25
C ARG A 51 -16.90 -2.32 5.05
N VAL A 52 -17.80 -1.58 4.43
CA VAL A 52 -18.73 -0.71 5.14
C VAL A 52 -20.13 -1.30 5.12
N ILE A 53 -20.65 -1.70 6.27
CA ILE A 53 -21.99 -2.28 6.42
C ILE A 53 -22.77 -1.45 7.42
N GLU A 54 -23.92 -0.91 7.00
CA GLU A 54 -24.75 -0.02 7.83
C GLU A 54 -23.97 1.17 8.43
N GLY A 55 -23.01 1.71 7.67
CA GLY A 55 -22.15 2.82 8.09
C GLY A 55 -21.03 2.45 9.05
N LYS A 56 -20.80 1.15 9.29
CA LYS A 56 -19.70 0.64 10.13
C LYS A 56 -18.63 0.02 9.25
N ILE A 57 -17.37 0.41 9.46
CA ILE A 57 -16.22 -0.28 8.86
C ILE A 57 -16.01 -1.59 9.63
N VAL A 58 -15.99 -2.72 8.92
CA VAL A 58 -15.92 -4.07 9.51
C VAL A 58 -14.84 -4.91 8.88
N ALA A 59 -14.15 -5.72 9.69
CA ALA A 59 -13.31 -6.83 9.24
C ALA A 59 -14.15 -8.10 9.26
N VAL A 60 -14.26 -8.75 8.10
CA VAL A 60 -15.10 -9.95 7.90
C VAL A 60 -14.41 -10.88 6.92
N ASN A 61 -14.70 -12.17 6.97
CA ASN A 61 -14.19 -13.12 5.97
C ASN A 61 -14.53 -12.67 4.54
N VAL A 62 -13.62 -12.95 3.61
CA VAL A 62 -13.86 -12.61 2.20
C VAL A 62 -15.04 -13.37 1.63
N TYR A 63 -15.72 -12.75 0.69
CA TYR A 63 -16.63 -13.44 -0.18
C TYR A 63 -15.88 -14.32 -1.19
N LYS A 64 -16.55 -15.38 -1.65
CA LYS A 64 -16.04 -16.26 -2.70
C LYS A 64 -16.02 -15.50 -4.03
N ILE A 65 -14.84 -15.39 -4.62
CA ILE A 65 -14.64 -14.84 -5.96
C ILE A 65 -14.91 -15.93 -6.99
N ASN A 66 -15.81 -15.65 -7.93
CA ASN A 66 -16.19 -16.60 -8.98
C ASN A 66 -15.34 -16.44 -10.24
N ALA A 67 -15.04 -15.18 -10.59
CA ALA A 67 -14.24 -14.82 -11.76
C ALA A 67 -13.86 -13.34 -11.67
N ILE A 68 -12.85 -12.94 -12.44
CA ILE A 68 -12.42 -11.55 -12.61
C ILE A 68 -12.90 -11.08 -13.98
N TYR A 69 -13.61 -9.95 -14.02
CA TYR A 69 -14.16 -9.38 -15.25
C TYR A 69 -13.47 -8.07 -15.58
N ALA A 70 -13.47 -7.74 -16.86
CA ALA A 70 -12.99 -6.46 -17.37
C ALA A 70 -14.05 -5.92 -18.33
N ASP A 71 -14.77 -4.90 -17.88
CA ASP A 71 -15.86 -4.29 -18.65
C ASP A 71 -15.47 -2.84 -18.98
N SER A 72 -15.66 -2.43 -20.24
CA SER A 72 -15.46 -1.04 -20.63
C SER A 72 -16.65 -0.19 -20.23
N ASP A 73 -16.39 1.07 -19.91
CA ASP A 73 -17.40 2.03 -19.51
C ASP A 73 -16.96 3.44 -19.96
N SER A 74 -17.91 4.37 -20.01
CA SER A 74 -17.65 5.78 -20.33
C SER A 74 -17.72 6.61 -19.05
N GLY A 75 -16.74 7.48 -18.82
CA GLY A 75 -16.62 8.17 -17.54
C GLY A 75 -16.03 9.56 -17.64
N PRO A 76 -16.01 10.31 -16.53
CA PRO A 76 -15.50 11.66 -16.51
C PRO A 76 -13.96 11.69 -16.42
N PHE A 77 -13.26 10.74 -17.06
CA PHE A 77 -11.79 10.66 -17.06
C PHE A 77 -11.14 11.39 -18.23
N SER A 78 -11.89 12.20 -18.99
CA SER A 78 -11.29 13.04 -20.01
C SER A 78 -10.36 14.10 -19.39
N ASP A 79 -9.22 14.32 -20.04
CA ASP A 79 -8.11 15.16 -19.56
C ASP A 79 -7.47 14.67 -18.25
N VAL A 80 -7.68 13.43 -17.81
CA VAL A 80 -7.09 12.93 -16.56
C VAL A 80 -5.70 12.36 -16.78
N SER A 81 -4.72 12.83 -15.99
CA SER A 81 -3.34 12.36 -16.02
C SER A 81 -3.00 11.45 -14.85
N GLN A 82 -3.69 11.52 -13.71
CA GLN A 82 -3.48 10.60 -12.59
C GLN A 82 -4.78 10.39 -11.81
N THR A 83 -4.91 9.22 -11.21
CA THR A 83 -6.03 8.86 -10.32
C THR A 83 -5.52 8.23 -9.03
N PHE A 84 -6.28 8.43 -7.97
CA PHE A 84 -6.11 7.76 -6.69
C PHE A 84 -7.50 7.48 -6.14
N ALA A 85 -7.74 6.26 -5.67
CA ALA A 85 -9.02 5.85 -5.13
C ALA A 85 -8.99 5.80 -3.60
N VAL A 86 -10.06 6.27 -2.99
CA VAL A 86 -10.25 6.32 -1.55
C VAL A 86 -11.71 6.49 -1.20
N ASP A 87 -12.20 5.80 -0.19
CA ASP A 87 -13.51 6.06 0.41
C ASP A 87 -13.37 7.21 1.42
N TYR A 88 -13.48 8.46 0.96
CA TYR A 88 -13.26 9.61 1.87
C TYR A 88 -14.50 9.97 2.70
N ASN A 89 -15.68 9.51 2.29
CA ASN A 89 -16.95 9.79 2.96
C ASN A 89 -17.41 8.62 3.86
N ASN A 90 -16.66 7.51 3.87
CA ASN A 90 -16.91 6.27 4.61
C ASN A 90 -18.27 5.64 4.26
N ASP A 91 -18.67 5.68 3.00
CA ASP A 91 -19.92 5.07 2.53
C ASP A 91 -19.75 3.65 1.97
N GLY A 92 -18.50 3.17 1.94
CA GLY A 92 -18.10 1.85 1.47
C GLY A 92 -17.64 1.81 0.02
N TYR A 93 -17.81 2.89 -0.73
CA TYR A 93 -17.52 2.91 -2.15
C TYR A 93 -16.32 3.82 -2.40
N ALA A 94 -15.29 3.28 -3.05
CA ALA A 94 -14.10 4.06 -3.37
C ALA A 94 -14.47 5.25 -4.28
N ASP A 95 -14.20 6.45 -3.81
CA ASP A 95 -14.22 7.68 -4.59
C ASP A 95 -12.90 7.85 -5.35
N ILE A 96 -12.85 8.80 -6.28
CA ILE A 96 -11.65 9.02 -7.09
C ILE A 96 -11.19 10.48 -7.02
N ILE A 97 -9.93 10.65 -6.64
CA ILE A 97 -9.20 11.90 -6.74
C ILE A 97 -8.40 11.85 -8.04
N SER A 98 -8.60 12.84 -8.91
CA SER A 98 -7.92 12.94 -10.19
C SER A 98 -7.12 14.22 -10.31
N LEU A 99 -5.96 14.15 -10.97
CA LEU A 99 -5.24 15.31 -11.47
C LEU A 99 -5.34 15.31 -13.00
N THR A 100 -5.63 16.48 -13.59
CA THR A 100 -5.70 16.64 -15.05
C THR A 100 -4.37 17.10 -15.64
N TYR A 101 -4.14 16.90 -16.94
CA TYR A 101 -2.92 17.37 -17.63
C TYR A 101 -2.70 18.88 -17.49
N HIS A 102 -3.76 19.65 -17.29
CA HIS A 102 -3.70 21.10 -17.04
C HIS A 102 -3.54 21.50 -15.57
N GLY A 103 -3.20 20.57 -14.68
CA GLY A 103 -2.94 20.84 -13.26
C GLY A 103 -4.21 21.12 -12.46
N LYS A 104 -5.35 20.54 -12.86
CA LYS A 104 -6.62 20.66 -12.13
C LYS A 104 -6.85 19.41 -11.29
N VAL A 105 -7.09 19.59 -9.99
CA VAL A 105 -7.55 18.50 -9.12
C VAL A 105 -9.07 18.39 -9.21
N VAL A 106 -9.57 17.17 -9.36
CA VAL A 106 -11.00 16.84 -9.45
C VAL A 106 -11.31 15.71 -8.48
N ILE A 107 -12.24 15.93 -7.54
CA ILE A 107 -12.75 14.90 -6.65
C ILE A 107 -14.07 14.39 -7.21
N LYS A 108 -14.15 13.08 -7.42
CA LYS A 108 -15.26 12.35 -8.02
C LYS A 108 -15.83 11.41 -6.98
N GLU A 109 -17.08 11.63 -6.61
CA GLU A 109 -17.77 10.79 -5.65
C GLU A 109 -18.39 9.58 -6.37
N ASN A 110 -18.23 8.39 -5.80
CA ASN A 110 -18.86 7.17 -6.30
C ASN A 110 -20.32 7.11 -5.86
N LYS A 111 -21.22 7.18 -6.84
CA LYS A 111 -22.68 7.09 -6.64
C LYS A 111 -23.23 5.70 -6.93
N LYS A 112 -22.35 4.69 -6.82
CA LYS A 112 -22.64 3.28 -7.02
C LYS A 112 -22.93 2.97 -8.48
N PHE A 113 -23.46 1.79 -8.72
CA PHE A 113 -23.84 1.32 -10.06
C PHE A 113 -25.31 1.63 -10.34
N ASP A 114 -25.62 1.96 -11.59
CA ASP A 114 -27.02 2.00 -12.06
C ASP A 114 -27.58 0.58 -12.28
N ASP A 115 -28.86 0.49 -12.66
CA ASP A 115 -29.56 -0.78 -12.89
C ASP A 115 -28.96 -1.56 -14.08
N GLU A 116 -28.25 -0.88 -14.97
CA GLU A 116 -27.51 -1.45 -16.10
C GLU A 116 -26.08 -1.89 -15.73
N GLY A 117 -25.62 -1.61 -14.52
CA GLY A 117 -24.29 -1.97 -14.02
C GLY A 117 -23.18 -1.00 -14.43
N ASN A 118 -23.49 0.22 -14.84
CA ASN A 118 -22.51 1.28 -15.13
C ASN A 118 -22.10 2.00 -13.85
N LEU A 119 -20.80 2.35 -13.74
CA LEU A 119 -20.27 3.05 -12.57
C LEU A 119 -20.62 4.55 -12.63
N ILE A 120 -21.34 5.06 -11.63
CA ILE A 120 -21.74 6.47 -11.59
C ILE A 120 -20.70 7.26 -10.78
N LEU A 121 -19.89 8.08 -11.47
CA LEU A 121 -18.97 9.02 -10.83
C LEU A 121 -19.47 10.46 -10.98
N LYS A 122 -19.59 11.18 -9.86
CA LYS A 122 -20.03 12.57 -9.84
C LYS A 122 -18.92 13.50 -9.39
N ASP A 123 -18.56 14.46 -10.23
CA ASP A 123 -17.63 15.52 -9.83
C ASP A 123 -18.26 16.39 -8.73
N ILE A 124 -17.66 16.39 -7.55
CA ILE A 124 -18.13 17.17 -6.39
C ILE A 124 -17.23 18.37 -6.08
N ARG A 125 -15.98 18.35 -6.53
CA ARG A 125 -15.00 19.40 -6.23
C ARG A 125 -13.94 19.51 -7.31
N LYS A 126 -13.52 20.75 -7.59
CA LYS A 126 -12.49 21.07 -8.58
C LYS A 126 -11.70 22.30 -8.16
N TYR A 127 -10.38 22.28 -8.32
CA TYR A 127 -9.51 23.45 -8.15
C TYR A 127 -8.22 23.30 -8.97
N TYR A 128 -7.51 24.39 -9.18
CA TYR A 128 -6.23 24.38 -9.90
C TYR A 128 -5.05 24.41 -8.94
N LEU A 129 -4.00 23.69 -9.30
CA LEU A 129 -2.69 23.83 -8.67
C LEU A 129 -2.01 25.14 -9.14
N PRO A 130 -1.07 25.70 -8.35
CA PRO A 130 -0.33 26.89 -8.74
C PRO A 130 0.44 26.74 -10.05
N VAL A 131 0.96 25.54 -10.33
CA VAL A 131 1.56 25.17 -11.61
C VAL A 131 0.54 24.35 -12.40
N TYR A 132 0.06 24.94 -13.49
CA TYR A 132 -0.97 24.41 -14.40
C TYR A 132 -0.41 23.34 -15.34
N ASN A 133 0.26 22.35 -14.77
CA ASN A 133 0.79 21.19 -15.47
C ASN A 133 0.68 19.96 -14.56
N GLY A 134 -0.17 19.01 -14.96
CA GLY A 134 -0.34 17.73 -14.29
C GLY A 134 0.34 16.57 -15.01
N ASP A 135 0.93 16.76 -16.19
CA ASP A 135 1.76 15.72 -16.83
C ASP A 135 2.94 15.38 -15.92
N GLY A 136 3.04 14.13 -15.49
CA GLY A 136 3.97 13.70 -14.45
C GLY A 136 3.31 12.68 -13.54
N THR A 137 3.49 12.79 -12.22
CA THR A 137 2.99 11.79 -11.27
C THR A 137 2.46 12.44 -10.01
N MET A 138 1.53 11.75 -9.35
CA MET A 138 0.84 12.18 -8.14
C MET A 138 0.77 11.02 -7.16
N ILE A 139 0.88 11.33 -5.87
CA ILE A 139 0.60 10.42 -4.78
C ILE A 139 -0.25 11.14 -3.72
N ILE A 140 -1.12 10.38 -3.07
CA ILE A 140 -2.01 10.85 -2.00
C ILE A 140 -1.76 9.96 -0.78
N ASP A 141 -1.52 10.60 0.36
CA ASP A 141 -1.30 9.93 1.64
C ASP A 141 -1.45 10.97 2.76
N ASP A 142 -1.49 10.53 4.01
CA ASP A 142 -1.43 11.41 5.19
C ASP A 142 0.04 11.69 5.54
N PHE A 143 0.62 12.75 4.96
CA PHE A 143 2.06 13.01 5.08
C PHE A 143 2.45 13.70 6.40
N ASP A 144 1.52 14.21 7.20
CA ASP A 144 1.77 14.78 8.55
C ASP A 144 1.14 13.99 9.69
N ASN A 145 0.47 12.88 9.40
CA ASN A 145 -0.29 12.09 10.37
C ASN A 145 -1.38 12.95 11.06
N ASP A 146 -1.98 13.91 10.34
CA ASP A 146 -3.07 14.74 10.85
C ASP A 146 -4.46 14.11 10.67
N GLY A 147 -4.51 12.94 10.02
CA GLY A 147 -5.71 12.20 9.70
C GLY A 147 -6.37 12.67 8.41
N SER A 148 -5.87 13.70 7.71
CA SER A 148 -6.38 14.16 6.42
C SER A 148 -5.51 13.64 5.28
N LEU A 149 -6.11 13.44 4.12
CA LEU A 149 -5.35 13.07 2.93
C LEU A 149 -4.67 14.30 2.33
N ASP A 150 -3.37 14.23 2.16
CA ASP A 150 -2.57 15.22 1.46
C ASP A 150 -2.28 14.77 0.03
N MET A 151 -1.79 15.68 -0.81
CA MET A 151 -1.36 15.35 -2.16
C MET A 151 0.06 15.87 -2.41
N PHE A 152 0.90 15.02 -2.98
CA PHE A 152 2.16 15.43 -3.60
C PHE A 152 2.12 15.13 -5.10
N SER A 153 2.56 16.08 -5.92
CA SER A 153 2.72 15.89 -7.36
C SER A 153 4.08 16.38 -7.84
N TYR A 154 4.64 15.69 -8.84
CA TYR A 154 5.86 16.11 -9.52
C TYR A 154 5.67 16.02 -11.03
N ASN A 155 5.83 17.15 -11.72
CA ASN A 155 5.44 17.28 -13.12
C ASN A 155 6.62 17.39 -14.10
N SER A 156 6.29 17.29 -15.38
CA SER A 156 7.22 17.34 -16.52
C SER A 156 7.93 18.68 -16.69
N TRP A 157 7.51 19.71 -15.95
CA TRP A 157 8.18 21.02 -15.86
C TRP A 157 9.11 21.15 -14.66
N PHE A 158 9.42 20.03 -13.99
CA PHE A 158 10.29 19.94 -12.82
C PHE A 158 9.74 20.67 -11.59
N TYR A 159 8.41 20.80 -11.48
CA TYR A 159 7.78 21.35 -10.30
C TYR A 159 7.23 20.25 -9.41
N ALA A 160 7.66 20.24 -8.16
CA ALA A 160 6.95 19.58 -7.09
C ALA A 160 5.89 20.50 -6.53
N GLN A 161 4.71 19.96 -6.22
CA GLN A 161 3.62 20.69 -5.59
C GLN A 161 3.04 19.81 -4.48
N TYR A 162 2.82 20.41 -3.32
CA TYR A 162 2.26 19.74 -2.16
C TYR A 162 1.01 20.49 -1.71
N VAL A 163 -0.08 19.75 -1.52
CA VAL A 163 -1.36 20.23 -1.01
C VAL A 163 -1.60 19.53 0.32
N ASN A 164 -1.65 20.30 1.40
CA ASN A 164 -2.14 19.79 2.67
C ASN A 164 -3.68 19.76 2.63
N ASP A 165 -4.27 18.62 2.99
CA ASP A 165 -5.71 18.33 2.92
C ASP A 165 -6.28 18.55 1.49
N VAL A 166 -6.04 17.56 0.63
CA VAL A 166 -6.50 17.53 -0.78
C VAL A 166 -8.02 17.62 -0.90
N LEU A 167 -8.73 17.21 0.16
CA LEU A 167 -10.18 17.17 0.27
C LEU A 167 -10.77 18.46 0.90
N SER A 168 -10.01 19.55 1.05
CA SER A 168 -10.50 20.83 1.60
C SER A 168 -11.20 21.74 0.58
N PRO A 169 -12.14 22.64 1.00
CA PRO A 169 -13.16 23.22 0.11
C PRO A 169 -12.64 24.28 -0.88
N LYS A 170 -13.41 24.38 -1.99
CA LYS A 170 -13.40 25.18 -3.24
C LYS A 170 -12.39 26.33 -3.49
N GLN A 171 -11.71 26.87 -2.48
CA GLN A 171 -10.59 27.79 -2.63
C GLN A 171 -9.53 27.38 -1.65
N ILE A 172 -8.48 26.74 -2.16
CA ILE A 172 -7.32 26.53 -1.33
C ILE A 172 -6.63 27.89 -1.15
N SER A 173 -6.55 28.32 0.09
CA SER A 173 -5.71 29.46 0.49
C SER A 173 -4.25 29.14 0.16
N TYR A 174 -3.47 30.13 -0.28
CA TYR A 174 -2.01 30.00 -0.51
C TYR A 174 -1.24 29.39 0.67
N HIS A 175 -1.85 29.27 1.85
CA HIS A 175 -1.29 28.65 3.05
C HIS A 175 -1.36 27.11 3.08
N ARG A 176 -2.07 26.45 2.15
CA ARG A 176 -2.20 24.99 2.11
C ARG A 176 -1.59 24.33 0.88
N ILE A 177 -1.21 25.11 -0.13
CA ILE A 177 -0.44 24.62 -1.28
C ILE A 177 0.85 25.38 -1.34
N ASN A 178 1.94 24.68 -1.61
CA ASN A 178 3.13 25.32 -2.11
C ASN A 178 3.78 24.48 -3.22
N TYR A 179 4.70 25.09 -3.94
CA TYR A 179 5.41 24.46 -5.05
C TYR A 179 6.90 24.83 -5.04
N PHE A 180 7.70 23.95 -5.62
CA PHE A 180 9.14 24.10 -5.69
C PHE A 180 9.65 23.60 -7.03
N LYS A 181 10.41 24.43 -7.74
CA LYS A 181 11.10 24.00 -8.95
C LYS A 181 12.37 23.26 -8.55
N VAL A 182 12.41 21.96 -8.85
CA VAL A 182 13.56 21.11 -8.61
C VAL A 182 14.66 21.44 -9.60
N LYS A 183 15.84 21.80 -9.09
CA LYS A 183 17.05 22.10 -9.84
C LYS A 183 18.15 21.10 -9.47
N ILE A 184 17.86 19.81 -9.60
CA ILE A 184 18.90 18.78 -9.51
C ILE A 184 19.75 18.87 -10.79
N ASP A 185 20.72 19.79 -10.75
CA ASP A 185 21.59 20.21 -11.85
C ASP A 185 23.04 19.74 -11.64
N ASN A 186 23.26 18.70 -10.84
CA ASN A 186 24.60 18.24 -10.46
C ASN A 186 25.11 17.09 -11.33
N ARG A 187 26.40 17.17 -11.69
CA ARG A 187 27.18 16.40 -12.68
C ARG A 187 27.13 14.85 -12.61
N SER A 188 26.42 14.28 -11.63
CA SER A 188 26.17 12.84 -11.51
C SER A 188 24.77 12.44 -11.97
N ALA A 189 23.83 13.39 -12.03
CA ALA A 189 22.45 13.15 -12.43
C ALA A 189 22.23 13.37 -13.94
N GLY A 190 22.83 14.39 -14.55
CA GLY A 190 22.53 14.71 -15.95
C GLY A 190 21.05 15.03 -16.22
N SER A 191 20.73 15.44 -17.44
CA SER A 191 19.35 15.70 -17.87
C SER A 191 18.47 14.45 -17.71
N GLY A 192 17.29 14.57 -17.11
CA GLY A 192 16.29 13.49 -17.06
C GLY A 192 15.78 13.10 -15.68
N PHE A 193 15.95 13.93 -14.65
CA PHE A 193 15.25 13.79 -13.36
C PHE A 193 13.79 14.23 -13.51
N VAL A 194 13.05 13.49 -14.34
CA VAL A 194 11.66 13.77 -14.70
C VAL A 194 11.05 12.50 -15.25
N THR A 195 9.73 12.42 -15.19
CA THR A 195 8.91 11.41 -15.84
C THR A 195 7.79 12.10 -16.58
N ASN A 196 7.57 11.68 -17.82
CA ASN A 196 6.44 12.11 -18.64
C ASN A 196 5.64 10.87 -19.02
N TRP A 197 4.34 11.01 -19.23
CA TRP A 197 3.49 9.94 -19.80
C TRP A 197 3.54 8.63 -18.99
N THR A 198 3.54 8.76 -17.68
CA THR A 198 3.36 7.68 -16.71
C THR A 198 2.55 8.25 -15.57
N VAL A 199 1.77 7.43 -14.88
CA VAL A 199 0.92 7.90 -13.78
C VAL A 199 1.37 7.41 -12.42
N SER A 200 2.16 6.36 -12.40
CA SER A 200 2.62 5.68 -11.20
C SER A 200 4.14 5.66 -11.20
N ALA A 201 4.79 6.82 -11.12
CA ALA A 201 6.25 6.90 -10.96
C ALA A 201 6.66 7.12 -9.50
N MET A 202 5.69 7.21 -8.58
CA MET A 202 5.89 7.44 -7.16
C MET A 202 5.06 6.50 -6.30
N ALA A 203 5.55 6.26 -5.10
CA ALA A 203 4.78 5.67 -4.00
C ALA A 203 5.20 6.30 -2.67
N SER A 204 4.32 6.25 -1.67
CA SER A 204 4.57 6.75 -0.32
C SER A 204 4.96 5.62 0.62
N PHE A 205 6.02 5.82 1.41
CA PHE A 205 6.50 4.86 2.41
C PHE A 205 7.38 5.56 3.44
N ASP A 206 7.32 5.18 4.72
CA ASP A 206 8.26 5.68 5.74
C ASP A 206 9.62 5.00 5.56
N TYR A 207 10.46 5.57 4.70
CA TYR A 207 11.71 4.95 4.27
C TYR A 207 12.78 5.01 5.38
N ASN A 208 12.74 6.05 6.20
CA ASN A 208 13.76 6.33 7.20
C ASN A 208 13.36 5.88 8.63
N GLY A 209 12.10 5.48 8.85
CA GLY A 209 11.56 5.00 10.12
C GLY A 209 11.28 6.11 11.14
N ASP A 210 11.03 7.34 10.70
CA ASP A 210 10.75 8.49 11.57
C ASP A 210 9.27 8.67 11.91
N GLY A 211 8.41 7.82 11.34
CA GLY A 211 6.96 7.82 11.54
C GLY A 211 6.20 8.63 10.50
N PHE A 212 6.88 9.30 9.55
CA PHE A 212 6.24 10.07 8.49
C PHE A 212 6.52 9.46 7.12
N LYS A 213 5.54 9.52 6.22
CA LYS A 213 5.71 8.96 4.86
C LYS A 213 6.67 9.82 4.05
N ASP A 214 7.66 9.17 3.45
CA ASP A 214 8.55 9.70 2.41
C ASP A 214 7.99 9.35 1.02
N ILE A 215 8.63 9.87 -0.04
CA ILE A 215 8.24 9.56 -1.43
C ILE A 215 9.36 8.81 -2.12
N LEU A 216 9.08 7.59 -2.58
CA LEU A 216 9.93 6.84 -3.50
C LEU A 216 9.60 7.26 -4.93
N TYR A 217 10.62 7.48 -5.75
CA TYR A 217 10.46 7.99 -7.13
C TYR A 217 11.43 7.30 -8.09
N VAL A 218 10.95 6.97 -9.30
CA VAL A 218 11.81 6.55 -10.41
C VAL A 218 11.73 7.56 -11.55
N ASP A 219 12.88 7.95 -12.09
CA ASP A 219 12.92 8.85 -13.25
C ASP A 219 13.08 8.13 -14.59
N ARG A 220 12.98 8.88 -15.69
CA ARG A 220 13.15 8.38 -17.07
C ARG A 220 14.50 7.70 -17.35
N LYS A 221 15.53 7.98 -16.56
CA LYS A 221 16.85 7.34 -16.68
C LYS A 221 16.97 6.05 -15.87
N GLY A 222 15.87 5.54 -15.30
CA GLY A 222 15.89 4.31 -14.50
C GLY A 222 16.66 4.49 -13.20
N ARG A 223 16.67 5.71 -12.66
CA ARG A 223 17.28 6.03 -11.37
C ARG A 223 16.18 6.14 -10.33
N PHE A 224 16.43 5.49 -9.20
CA PHE A 224 15.53 5.49 -8.05
C PHE A 224 16.01 6.48 -7.00
N TRP A 225 15.05 7.17 -6.41
CA TRP A 225 15.26 8.25 -5.47
C TRP A 225 14.27 8.13 -4.33
N VAL A 226 14.62 8.74 -3.20
CA VAL A 226 13.69 9.03 -2.11
C VAL A 226 13.70 10.51 -1.82
N TRP A 227 12.52 11.09 -1.62
CA TRP A 227 12.37 12.45 -1.09
C TRP A 227 11.98 12.33 0.38
N LEU A 228 12.91 12.70 1.26
CA LEU A 228 12.70 12.63 2.69
C LEU A 228 11.77 13.76 3.15
N ASN A 229 10.76 13.38 3.92
CA ASN A 229 9.76 14.27 4.51
C ASN A 229 10.35 15.00 5.72
N ASP A 230 10.56 16.32 5.61
CA ASP A 230 10.88 17.16 6.78
C ASP A 230 9.58 17.71 7.37
N TYR A 231 8.85 16.87 8.13
CA TYR A 231 7.54 17.20 8.72
C TYR A 231 7.51 18.52 9.50
N LYS A 232 8.66 18.95 10.05
CA LYS A 232 8.81 20.21 10.79
C LYS A 232 8.67 21.46 9.92
N LYS A 233 8.67 21.31 8.60
CA LYS A 233 8.53 22.40 7.62
C LYS A 233 7.11 22.59 7.12
N GLY A 234 6.13 21.81 7.61
CA GLY A 234 4.73 21.89 7.21
C GLY A 234 4.58 21.77 5.69
N ILE A 235 3.91 22.73 5.04
CA ILE A 235 3.70 22.74 3.57
C ILE A 235 5.00 22.77 2.73
N ASN A 236 6.17 22.99 3.34
CA ASN A 236 7.47 22.97 2.67
C ASN A 236 8.26 21.66 2.87
N ARG A 237 7.66 20.63 3.47
CA ARG A 237 8.33 19.38 3.91
C ARG A 237 9.15 18.65 2.84
N PHE A 238 8.81 18.83 1.57
CA PHE A 238 9.49 18.19 0.44
C PHE A 238 10.38 19.16 -0.37
N PHE A 239 10.49 20.44 0.02
CA PHE A 239 11.08 21.50 -0.80
C PHE A 239 12.52 21.84 -0.42
N ASN A 240 13.30 20.79 -0.23
CA ASN A 240 14.74 20.87 0.00
C ASN A 240 15.43 19.79 -0.83
N GLU A 241 16.18 20.20 -1.85
CA GLU A 241 16.88 19.28 -2.75
C GLU A 241 17.89 18.37 -2.04
N LYS A 242 18.40 18.77 -0.87
CA LYS A 242 19.29 17.92 -0.06
C LYS A 242 18.57 16.69 0.52
N ASN A 243 17.25 16.73 0.58
CA ASN A 243 16.42 15.61 1.03
C ASN A 243 16.03 14.68 -0.12
N ILE A 244 16.46 14.98 -1.36
CA ILE A 244 16.26 14.11 -2.51
C ILE A 244 17.51 13.23 -2.66
N ILE A 245 17.40 11.98 -2.22
CA ILE A 245 18.52 11.06 -2.08
C ILE A 245 18.47 10.01 -3.18
N PHE A 246 19.58 9.85 -3.91
CA PHE A 246 19.76 8.76 -4.87
C PHE A 246 19.85 7.42 -4.14
N LEU A 247 19.08 6.43 -4.61
CA LEU A 247 19.10 5.07 -4.09
C LEU A 247 20.00 4.18 -4.95
N PHE A 248 19.62 3.98 -6.21
CA PHE A 248 20.35 3.17 -7.19
C PHE A 248 19.89 3.45 -8.63
N GLU A 249 20.58 2.89 -9.61
CA GLU A 249 20.24 2.97 -11.04
C GLU A 249 20.16 1.57 -11.65
N ASP A 250 19.15 1.34 -12.49
CA ASP A 250 19.07 0.19 -13.37
C ASP A 250 18.75 0.63 -14.82
N ARG A 251 19.72 0.45 -15.71
CA ARG A 251 19.58 0.83 -17.12
C ARG A 251 18.58 -0.01 -17.91
N SER A 252 18.17 -1.17 -17.39
CA SER A 252 17.13 -1.99 -18.01
C SER A 252 15.76 -1.30 -17.99
N ILE A 253 15.56 -0.35 -17.09
CA ILE A 253 14.36 0.51 -17.02
C ILE A 253 14.72 1.97 -17.34
N SER A 254 15.67 2.21 -18.24
CA SER A 254 16.07 3.56 -18.66
C SER A 254 15.74 3.84 -20.13
N SER A 255 15.60 5.12 -20.46
CA SER A 255 15.49 5.61 -21.83
C SER A 255 16.27 6.90 -22.07
N ASP A 256 16.88 6.99 -23.25
CA ASP A 256 17.50 8.22 -23.75
C ASP A 256 16.52 9.16 -24.47
N GLU A 257 15.35 8.65 -24.85
CA GLU A 257 14.29 9.47 -25.42
C GLU A 257 13.80 10.53 -24.43
N TRP A 258 13.43 11.70 -24.95
CA TRP A 258 12.97 12.83 -24.13
C TRP A 258 11.62 12.55 -23.45
N TYR A 259 10.75 11.79 -24.12
CA TYR A 259 9.44 11.40 -23.63
C TYR A 259 9.53 10.10 -22.82
N GLY A 260 8.56 9.86 -21.93
CA GLY A 260 8.43 8.70 -21.05
C GLY A 260 9.00 8.83 -19.64
N GLY A 261 8.89 7.73 -18.90
CA GLY A 261 9.27 7.66 -17.51
C GLY A 261 9.37 6.22 -17.02
N GLY A 262 10.11 6.06 -15.93
CA GLY A 262 9.97 4.88 -15.10
C GLY A 262 8.57 4.83 -14.49
N VAL A 263 8.13 3.63 -14.18
CA VAL A 263 6.85 3.36 -13.51
C VAL A 263 7.18 2.47 -12.33
N LEU A 264 6.61 2.72 -11.16
CA LEU A 264 6.77 1.92 -9.96
C LEU A 264 5.49 1.87 -9.12
N ASP A 265 5.41 0.82 -8.31
CA ASP A 265 4.65 0.81 -7.06
C ASP A 265 5.50 0.06 -6.02
N VAL A 266 5.10 0.16 -4.74
CA VAL A 266 5.82 -0.50 -3.65
C VAL A 266 4.89 -1.35 -2.81
N GLY A 267 5.36 -2.52 -2.42
CA GLY A 267 4.61 -3.52 -1.67
C GLY A 267 5.56 -4.62 -1.22
N ASP A 268 5.26 -5.28 -0.12
CA ASP A 268 6.01 -6.45 0.35
C ASP A 268 5.54 -7.67 -0.46
N VAL A 269 6.13 -7.89 -1.65
CA VAL A 269 5.60 -8.84 -2.63
C VAL A 269 6.05 -10.27 -2.37
N ASN A 270 7.11 -10.45 -1.59
CA ASN A 270 7.54 -11.74 -1.06
C ASN A 270 7.13 -11.94 0.41
N ASN A 271 6.39 -10.99 1.00
CA ASN A 271 5.83 -11.07 2.34
C ASN A 271 6.91 -11.35 3.41
N ASP A 272 8.10 -10.78 3.26
CA ASP A 272 9.23 -10.94 4.20
C ASP A 272 9.27 -9.85 5.29
N GLY A 273 8.24 -9.01 5.33
CA GLY A 273 8.09 -7.88 6.23
C GLY A 273 8.88 -6.65 5.81
N ILE A 274 9.52 -6.66 4.63
CA ILE A 274 10.28 -5.54 4.08
C ILE A 274 9.63 -5.12 2.76
N ILE A 275 9.45 -3.81 2.58
CA ILE A 275 8.87 -3.28 1.35
C ILE A 275 9.79 -3.53 0.15
N ASP A 276 9.20 -3.96 -0.96
CA ASP A 276 9.87 -4.11 -2.26
C ASP A 276 9.42 -3.03 -3.25
N ILE A 277 10.16 -2.89 -4.35
CA ILE A 277 9.81 -2.00 -5.46
C ILE A 277 9.50 -2.86 -6.69
N VAL A 278 8.30 -2.72 -7.26
CA VAL A 278 7.98 -3.25 -8.60
C VAL A 278 8.06 -2.10 -9.58
N ALA A 279 8.88 -2.21 -10.62
CA ALA A 279 9.06 -1.14 -11.58
C ALA A 279 9.20 -1.62 -13.03
N GLY A 280 8.85 -0.71 -13.93
CA GLY A 280 9.01 -0.84 -15.37
C GLY A 280 9.42 0.48 -15.99
N HIS A 281 9.40 0.55 -17.31
CA HIS A 281 9.55 1.80 -18.05
C HIS A 281 8.63 1.78 -19.24
N THR A 282 7.98 2.89 -19.52
CA THR A 282 6.97 3.02 -20.58
C THR A 282 7.48 2.70 -22.00
N ASN A 283 8.79 2.44 -22.20
CA ASN A 283 9.46 2.26 -23.52
C ASN A 283 9.95 0.84 -23.72
N LYS A 284 9.66 0.01 -22.73
CA LYS A 284 10.18 -1.33 -22.58
C LYS A 284 8.99 -2.24 -22.28
N LYS A 285 9.25 -3.54 -22.27
CA LYS A 285 8.26 -4.52 -21.86
C LYS A 285 8.52 -5.11 -20.48
N ASN A 286 9.68 -4.81 -19.88
CA ASN A 286 10.09 -5.43 -18.65
C ASN A 286 9.32 -4.90 -17.44
N ILE A 287 9.08 -5.81 -16.51
CA ILE A 287 8.62 -5.53 -15.15
C ILE A 287 9.59 -6.24 -14.21
N ILE A 288 10.16 -5.49 -13.28
CA ILE A 288 11.23 -5.92 -12.40
C ILE A 288 10.85 -5.61 -10.96
N ILE A 289 11.01 -6.61 -10.09
CA ILE A 289 10.92 -6.50 -8.64
C ILE A 289 12.33 -6.28 -8.10
N TYR A 290 12.53 -5.27 -7.26
CA TYR A 290 13.76 -5.03 -6.51
C TYR A 290 13.46 -5.27 -5.04
N PHE A 291 14.03 -6.34 -4.49
CA PHE A 291 13.74 -6.74 -3.12
C PHE A 291 14.43 -5.82 -2.12
N GLY A 292 13.66 -5.35 -1.15
CA GLY A 292 14.13 -4.55 -0.04
C GLY A 292 15.05 -5.34 0.87
N LYS A 293 15.94 -4.63 1.59
CA LYS A 293 16.75 -5.24 2.64
C LYS A 293 17.12 -4.23 3.71
N MET A 294 16.96 -4.65 4.96
CA MET A 294 17.50 -3.91 6.10
C MET A 294 19.00 -4.17 6.27
N VAL A 295 19.81 -3.11 6.17
CA VAL A 295 21.25 -3.13 6.42
C VAL A 295 21.57 -2.02 7.41
N ASN A 296 22.09 -2.37 8.59
CA ASN A 296 22.34 -1.43 9.69
C ASN A 296 21.10 -0.57 10.03
N ASN A 297 19.93 -1.22 10.13
CA ASN A 297 18.62 -0.59 10.37
C ASN A 297 18.19 0.44 9.32
N LYS A 298 18.74 0.37 8.11
CA LYS A 298 18.33 1.20 6.99
C LYS A 298 17.79 0.33 5.86
N LEU A 299 16.66 0.71 5.29
CA LEU A 299 16.10 0.10 4.09
C LEU A 299 17.01 0.40 2.88
N THR A 300 17.41 -0.63 2.18
CA THR A 300 18.29 -0.55 1.01
C THR A 300 17.76 -1.40 -0.14
N PHE A 301 18.03 -0.96 -1.35
CA PHE A 301 17.67 -1.65 -2.59
C PHE A 301 18.90 -1.84 -3.47
N SER A 302 18.89 -2.86 -4.33
CA SER A 302 19.99 -3.13 -5.26
C SER A 302 19.51 -3.90 -6.47
N LYS A 303 19.96 -3.48 -7.67
CA LYS A 303 19.72 -4.23 -8.92
C LYS A 303 20.26 -5.66 -8.93
N LYS A 304 21.18 -6.01 -8.01
CA LYS A 304 21.67 -7.40 -7.89
C LYS A 304 20.65 -8.31 -7.20
N ASN A 305 19.75 -7.72 -6.42
CA ASN A 305 18.70 -8.41 -5.69
C ASN A 305 17.36 -8.12 -6.35
N SER A 306 17.24 -8.52 -7.62
CA SER A 306 16.05 -8.25 -8.43
C SER A 306 15.52 -9.50 -9.09
N LEU A 307 14.22 -9.55 -9.32
CA LEU A 307 13.53 -10.55 -10.10
C LEU A 307 12.81 -9.89 -11.26
N LYS A 308 13.09 -10.30 -12.48
CA LYS A 308 12.28 -9.91 -13.63
C LYS A 308 11.11 -10.85 -13.75
N ILE A 309 9.89 -10.33 -13.73
CA ILE A 309 8.67 -11.11 -14.00
C ILE A 309 8.26 -11.01 -15.47
N VAL A 310 8.68 -9.93 -16.14
CA VAL A 310 8.66 -9.78 -17.60
C VAL A 310 10.02 -9.29 -18.06
N GLU A 311 10.59 -9.94 -19.07
CA GLU A 311 11.84 -9.56 -19.72
C GLU A 311 11.63 -8.43 -20.73
N ASN A 312 12.72 -7.82 -21.18
CA ASN A 312 12.66 -6.70 -22.12
C ASN A 312 12.05 -7.08 -23.50
N ASP A 313 12.09 -8.35 -23.88
CA ASP A 313 11.44 -8.86 -25.09
C ASP A 313 9.98 -9.30 -24.85
N GLY A 314 9.45 -9.12 -23.63
CA GLY A 314 8.11 -9.50 -23.21
C GLY A 314 7.97 -10.98 -22.80
N LYS A 315 9.04 -11.78 -22.86
CA LYS A 315 9.00 -13.13 -22.27
C LYS A 315 8.74 -13.04 -20.77
N LEU A 316 8.03 -14.03 -20.24
CA LEU A 316 7.87 -14.17 -18.80
C LEU A 316 9.20 -14.54 -18.15
N GLY A 317 9.40 -14.05 -16.93
CA GLY A 317 10.54 -14.36 -16.09
C GLY A 317 10.53 -15.77 -15.53
N PRO A 318 11.56 -16.16 -14.76
CA PRO A 318 11.74 -17.53 -14.29
C PRO A 318 10.68 -18.03 -13.30
N THR A 319 9.98 -17.14 -12.60
CA THR A 319 8.92 -17.48 -11.63
C THR A 319 7.52 -17.07 -12.11
N THR A 320 7.40 -16.69 -13.39
CA THR A 320 6.14 -16.26 -13.97
C THR A 320 5.76 -17.18 -15.11
N PHE A 321 4.52 -17.66 -15.13
CA PHE A 321 4.08 -18.67 -16.09
C PHE A 321 2.68 -18.40 -16.62
N VAL A 322 2.30 -19.18 -17.65
CA VAL A 322 0.94 -19.25 -18.17
C VAL A 322 0.35 -20.62 -17.84
N ASP A 323 -0.95 -20.67 -17.60
CA ASP A 323 -1.72 -21.91 -17.49
C ASP A 323 -2.57 -22.09 -18.76
N PRO A 324 -2.27 -23.06 -19.64
CA PRO A 324 -3.03 -23.30 -20.86
C PRO A 324 -4.50 -23.66 -20.65
N SER A 325 -4.89 -24.07 -19.44
CA SER A 325 -6.30 -24.36 -19.10
C SER A 325 -7.13 -23.09 -18.86
N ILE A 326 -6.47 -21.96 -18.62
CA ILE A 326 -7.10 -20.66 -18.37
C ILE A 326 -7.04 -19.84 -19.66
N PRO A 327 -8.18 -19.57 -20.35
CA PRO A 327 -8.17 -18.99 -21.70
C PRO A 327 -7.44 -17.65 -21.83
N ASN A 328 -7.43 -16.84 -20.79
CA ASN A 328 -6.78 -15.53 -20.76
C ASN A 328 -5.39 -15.56 -20.10
N SER A 329 -4.87 -16.74 -19.74
CA SER A 329 -3.50 -16.83 -19.26
C SER A 329 -2.51 -16.76 -20.42
N LYS A 330 -1.88 -15.59 -20.56
CA LYS A 330 -1.07 -15.25 -21.73
C LYS A 330 0.20 -14.50 -21.33
N SER A 331 1.23 -14.65 -22.15
CA SER A 331 2.47 -13.88 -22.04
C SER A 331 2.37 -12.60 -22.88
N PRO A 332 2.93 -11.45 -22.41
CA PRO A 332 2.95 -10.21 -23.19
C PRO A 332 3.98 -10.25 -24.35
N LYS A 333 4.73 -11.35 -24.52
CA LYS A 333 5.75 -11.52 -25.56
C LYS A 333 5.19 -11.28 -26.96
N SER A 334 4.00 -11.82 -27.25
CA SER A 334 3.38 -11.73 -28.58
C SER A 334 2.77 -10.37 -28.87
N LEU A 335 2.61 -9.50 -27.87
CA LEU A 335 2.05 -8.18 -28.10
C LEU A 335 2.99 -7.31 -28.94
N PRO A 336 2.47 -6.47 -29.85
CA PRO A 336 3.29 -5.51 -30.57
C PRO A 336 4.03 -4.53 -29.63
N SER A 337 3.41 -4.19 -28.51
CA SER A 337 3.91 -3.32 -27.44
C SER A 337 3.41 -3.79 -26.07
N PHE A 338 4.10 -3.40 -25.00
CA PHE A 338 3.64 -3.62 -23.61
C PHE A 338 3.82 -2.38 -22.72
N SER A 339 4.70 -1.42 -23.05
CA SER A 339 4.79 -0.07 -22.44
C SER A 339 4.00 0.16 -21.14
N PRO A 340 4.47 -0.34 -19.98
CA PRO A 340 3.73 -0.18 -18.74
C PRO A 340 3.66 1.29 -18.37
N THR A 341 2.46 1.82 -18.16
CA THR A 341 2.18 3.19 -17.68
C THR A 341 1.63 3.19 -16.25
N ILE A 342 0.98 2.08 -15.87
CA ILE A 342 0.39 1.83 -14.56
C ILE A 342 1.01 0.56 -14.00
N ILE A 343 1.53 0.62 -12.78
CA ILE A 343 1.83 -0.55 -11.94
C ILE A 343 1.10 -0.34 -10.62
N LYS A 344 0.37 -1.36 -10.16
CA LYS A 344 -0.28 -1.36 -8.85
C LYS A 344 -0.18 -2.72 -8.17
N ILE A 345 0.17 -2.73 -6.89
CA ILE A 345 0.37 -3.96 -6.10
C ILE A 345 -0.79 -4.12 -5.12
N SER A 346 -1.51 -5.23 -5.18
CA SER A 346 -2.61 -5.50 -4.26
C SER A 346 -2.83 -6.99 -4.12
N ASP A 347 -3.35 -7.45 -2.99
CA ASP A 347 -3.87 -8.81 -2.87
C ASP A 347 -5.37 -8.77 -3.19
N ILE A 348 -5.73 -9.20 -4.40
CA ILE A 348 -7.08 -9.05 -4.96
C ILE A 348 -8.02 -10.20 -4.63
N ASP A 349 -7.55 -11.31 -4.08
CA ASP A 349 -8.41 -12.37 -3.56
C ASP A 349 -8.20 -12.67 -2.07
N ARG A 350 -7.35 -11.86 -1.43
CA ARG A 350 -6.99 -11.94 -0.01
C ARG A 350 -6.40 -13.31 0.32
N ASP A 351 -5.74 -13.95 -0.63
CA ASP A 351 -5.13 -15.26 -0.44
C ASP A 351 -3.81 -15.18 0.34
N GLY A 352 -3.31 -13.96 0.56
CA GLY A 352 -2.09 -13.64 1.26
C GLY A 352 -0.91 -13.36 0.32
N TYR A 353 -1.04 -13.56 -1.00
CA TYR A 353 -0.01 -13.26 -1.98
C TYR A 353 -0.32 -11.94 -2.69
N LYS A 354 0.68 -11.07 -2.83
CA LYS A 354 0.49 -9.81 -3.54
C LYS A 354 0.44 -10.04 -5.04
N ASP A 355 -0.59 -9.52 -5.69
CA ASP A 355 -0.75 -9.45 -7.14
C ASP A 355 -0.23 -8.13 -7.71
N ILE A 356 0.02 -8.10 -9.01
CA ILE A 356 0.50 -6.90 -9.72
C ILE A 356 -0.38 -6.65 -10.94
N PHE A 357 -1.09 -5.52 -10.94
CA PHE A 357 -1.72 -4.98 -12.14
C PHE A 357 -0.72 -4.18 -12.97
N VAL A 358 -0.80 -4.35 -14.28
CA VAL A 358 -0.06 -3.57 -15.26
C VAL A 358 -1.00 -3.07 -16.35
N GLY A 359 -1.22 -1.75 -16.39
CA GLY A 359 -1.88 -1.06 -17.49
C GLY A 359 -0.84 -0.51 -18.47
N THR A 360 -1.16 -0.53 -19.77
CA THR A 360 -0.18 -0.23 -20.82
C THR A 360 -0.66 0.84 -21.80
N ASP A 361 0.29 1.55 -22.40
CA ASP A 361 0.08 2.46 -23.54
C ASP A 361 0.93 2.03 -24.73
N ALA A 362 0.29 1.37 -25.68
CA ALA A 362 0.95 0.82 -26.84
C ALA A 362 1.24 1.84 -27.96
N TRP A 363 0.57 3.01 -27.97
CA TRP A 363 0.85 4.09 -28.94
C TRP A 363 2.30 4.54 -28.86
N ARG A 364 2.85 4.55 -27.64
CA ARG A 364 4.22 4.99 -27.36
C ARG A 364 5.32 4.24 -28.12
N GLN A 365 5.11 2.96 -28.42
CA GLN A 365 6.07 2.17 -29.21
C GLN A 365 5.85 2.32 -30.72
N ARG A 366 5.05 3.32 -31.13
CA ARG A 366 4.64 3.58 -32.52
C ARG A 366 4.05 2.33 -33.16
N LYS A 367 3.24 1.60 -32.39
CA LYS A 367 2.54 0.41 -32.82
C LYS A 367 1.08 0.77 -33.01
N ASN A 368 0.47 0.23 -34.06
CA ASN A 368 -0.99 0.28 -34.22
C ASN A 368 -1.62 -0.77 -33.29
N PHE A 369 -1.45 -0.58 -31.99
CA PHE A 369 -1.93 -1.46 -30.93
C PHE A 369 -2.39 -0.59 -29.76
N GLY A 370 -3.48 -0.97 -29.10
CA GLY A 370 -4.04 -0.22 -27.97
C GLY A 370 -3.50 -0.69 -26.62
N GLY A 371 -3.91 -0.03 -25.54
CA GLY A 371 -3.59 -0.37 -24.17
C GLY A 371 -4.17 -1.72 -23.76
N SER A 372 -3.38 -2.48 -23.00
CA SER A 372 -3.75 -3.77 -22.42
C SER A 372 -3.70 -3.67 -20.91
N VAL A 373 -4.44 -4.54 -20.22
CA VAL A 373 -4.33 -4.72 -18.78
C VAL A 373 -3.94 -6.16 -18.49
N TYR A 374 -2.85 -6.32 -17.74
CA TYR A 374 -2.39 -7.59 -17.22
C TYR A 374 -2.53 -7.63 -15.71
N LEU A 375 -2.88 -8.81 -15.20
CA LEU A 375 -2.76 -9.18 -13.81
C LEU A 375 -1.72 -10.29 -13.71
N PHE A 376 -0.63 -10.02 -13.00
CA PHE A 376 0.28 -11.05 -12.52
C PHE A 376 -0.23 -11.49 -11.17
N LYS A 377 -1.06 -12.55 -11.17
CA LYS A 377 -1.68 -13.08 -9.98
C LYS A 377 -0.64 -13.83 -9.14
N GLY A 378 -0.44 -13.44 -7.88
CA GLY A 378 0.36 -14.15 -6.92
C GLY A 378 -0.23 -15.54 -6.68
N VAL A 379 0.61 -16.58 -6.71
CA VAL A 379 0.16 -17.97 -6.53
C VAL A 379 1.05 -18.77 -5.57
N GLY A 380 2.07 -18.13 -5.01
CA GLY A 380 3.02 -18.79 -4.13
C GLY A 380 4.36 -18.08 -4.05
N ILE A 381 5.23 -18.63 -3.21
CA ILE A 381 6.61 -18.18 -3.03
C ILE A 381 7.54 -19.40 -3.12
N THR A 382 8.65 -19.24 -3.82
CA THR A 382 9.67 -20.28 -3.95
C THR A 382 10.50 -20.40 -2.66
N ASN A 383 11.19 -21.53 -2.49
CA ASN A 383 12.08 -21.76 -1.33
C ASN A 383 13.20 -20.71 -1.16
N ASP A 384 13.58 -20.00 -2.23
CA ASP A 384 14.54 -18.89 -2.20
C ASP A 384 13.88 -17.51 -2.06
N ASN A 385 12.65 -17.47 -1.52
CA ASN A 385 11.88 -16.29 -1.18
C ASN A 385 11.55 -15.37 -2.37
N LYS A 386 11.22 -15.98 -3.53
CA LYS A 386 10.77 -15.24 -4.71
C LYS A 386 9.29 -15.49 -4.97
N PRO A 387 8.50 -14.43 -5.25
CA PRO A 387 7.11 -14.60 -5.60
C PRO A 387 6.95 -15.31 -6.94
N GLN A 388 5.90 -16.10 -7.03
CA GLN A 388 5.46 -16.81 -8.23
C GLN A 388 4.18 -16.18 -8.75
N TYR A 389 4.11 -16.03 -10.08
CA TYR A 389 2.99 -15.35 -10.72
C TYR A 389 2.37 -16.15 -11.86
N LEU A 390 1.05 -16.19 -11.89
CA LEU A 390 0.27 -16.56 -13.06
C LEU A 390 -0.03 -15.29 -13.87
N SER A 391 0.36 -15.26 -15.14
CA SER A 391 0.14 -14.12 -16.03
C SER A 391 -1.25 -14.21 -16.68
N LEU A 392 -2.10 -13.22 -16.46
CA LEU A 392 -3.45 -13.11 -17.01
C LEU A 392 -3.61 -11.81 -17.81
N GLU A 393 -4.01 -11.91 -19.08
CA GLU A 393 -4.42 -10.77 -19.91
C GLU A 393 -5.89 -10.50 -19.64
N LEU A 394 -6.21 -9.42 -18.92
CA LEU A 394 -7.59 -9.06 -18.59
C LEU A 394 -8.23 -8.21 -19.68
N VAL A 395 -7.43 -7.33 -20.30
CA VAL A 395 -7.84 -6.52 -21.45
C VAL A 395 -6.80 -6.68 -22.54
N HIS A 396 -7.23 -7.13 -23.72
CA HIS A 396 -6.38 -7.17 -24.91
C HIS A 396 -6.46 -5.83 -25.64
N GLY A 397 -5.30 -5.23 -25.92
CA GLY A 397 -5.23 -3.97 -26.66
C GLY A 397 -5.90 -4.06 -28.01
N SER A 398 -6.78 -3.10 -28.28
CA SER A 398 -7.43 -2.94 -29.58
C SER A 398 -7.16 -1.54 -30.10
N TYR A 399 -6.76 -1.44 -31.36
CA TYR A 399 -6.57 -0.16 -32.02
C TYR A 399 -7.88 0.22 -32.70
N SER A 400 -8.68 1.09 -32.07
CA SER A 400 -9.92 1.60 -32.65
C SER A 400 -9.99 3.12 -32.52
N TYR A 401 -10.19 3.80 -33.65
CA TYR A 401 -10.49 5.24 -33.67
C TYR A 401 -11.92 5.56 -33.19
N GLU A 402 -12.76 4.54 -32.99
CA GLU A 402 -14.20 4.71 -32.70
C GLU A 402 -14.52 4.79 -31.20
N ASN A 403 -13.52 4.89 -30.30
CA ASN A 403 -13.69 5.18 -28.87
C ASN A 403 -14.64 4.23 -28.10
N ASN A 404 -14.62 2.92 -28.37
CA ASN A 404 -15.02 1.85 -27.43
C ASN A 404 -14.60 0.49 -28.04
N PRO A 405 -13.66 -0.27 -27.44
CA PRO A 405 -13.03 -0.06 -26.14
C PRO A 405 -11.99 1.08 -26.07
N PRO A 406 -11.60 1.52 -24.85
CA PRO A 406 -10.51 2.49 -24.60
C PRO A 406 -9.25 2.24 -25.42
N TYR A 407 -8.59 3.32 -25.86
CA TYR A 407 -7.48 3.26 -26.80
C TYR A 407 -6.15 2.89 -26.11
N ASP A 408 -5.82 3.54 -25.01
CA ASP A 408 -4.64 3.36 -24.16
C ASP A 408 -4.99 3.62 -22.68
N PHE A 409 -4.02 3.45 -21.79
CA PHE A 409 -4.23 3.66 -20.35
C PHE A 409 -3.26 4.69 -19.78
N ASP A 410 -3.79 5.90 -19.56
CA ASP A 410 -3.09 7.08 -19.05
C ASP A 410 -3.52 7.49 -17.64
N ALA A 411 -4.33 6.67 -16.98
CA ALA A 411 -4.66 6.81 -15.57
C ALA A 411 -5.12 5.46 -15.02
N GLY A 412 -4.82 5.16 -13.76
CA GLY A 412 -5.36 3.97 -13.12
C GLY A 412 -5.06 3.87 -11.64
N THR A 413 -6.00 3.27 -10.92
CA THR A 413 -5.97 3.16 -9.46
C THR A 413 -6.68 1.91 -8.98
N ILE A 414 -6.37 1.50 -7.75
CA ILE A 414 -7.04 0.40 -7.04
C ILE A 414 -7.92 0.97 -5.93
N GLY A 415 -9.15 0.47 -5.84
CA GLY A 415 -10.11 0.80 -4.78
C GLY A 415 -11.31 -0.14 -4.84
N ASP A 416 -12.00 -0.34 -3.73
CA ASP A 416 -13.22 -1.16 -3.68
C ASP A 416 -14.42 -0.31 -4.14
N LEU A 417 -14.81 -0.45 -5.42
CA LEU A 417 -15.81 0.40 -6.08
C LEU A 417 -17.23 -0.10 -5.85
N ASP A 418 -17.42 -1.34 -5.38
CA ASP A 418 -18.72 -1.98 -5.21
C ASP A 418 -19.05 -2.40 -3.76
N ASN A 419 -18.14 -2.14 -2.82
CA ASN A 419 -18.23 -2.41 -1.39
C ASN A 419 -18.36 -3.92 -1.06
N ASP A 420 -17.71 -4.77 -1.85
CA ASP A 420 -17.60 -6.19 -1.56
C ASP A 420 -16.37 -6.54 -0.69
N GLY A 421 -15.51 -5.55 -0.43
CA GLY A 421 -14.32 -5.64 0.41
C GLY A 421 -13.07 -6.15 -0.30
N ILE A 422 -13.19 -6.39 -1.60
CA ILE A 422 -12.11 -6.77 -2.49
C ILE A 422 -11.71 -5.54 -3.33
N PRO A 423 -10.40 -5.30 -3.57
CA PRO A 423 -9.98 -4.15 -4.36
C PRO A 423 -10.26 -4.38 -5.84
N ASP A 424 -10.91 -3.41 -6.47
CA ASP A 424 -11.05 -3.33 -7.91
C ASP A 424 -9.92 -2.53 -8.54
N PHE A 425 -9.82 -2.58 -9.86
CA PHE A 425 -8.90 -1.78 -10.63
C PHE A 425 -9.63 -0.98 -11.72
N VAL A 426 -9.31 0.30 -11.82
CA VAL A 426 -9.75 1.18 -12.92
C VAL A 426 -8.54 1.55 -13.75
N ALA A 427 -8.66 1.44 -15.06
CA ALA A 427 -7.70 1.99 -16.01
C ALA A 427 -8.42 2.81 -17.08
N ALA A 428 -8.03 4.08 -17.24
CA ALA A 428 -8.68 5.03 -18.13
C ALA A 428 -7.74 5.52 -19.22
N ASP A 429 -8.31 5.72 -20.41
CA ASP A 429 -7.76 6.49 -21.52
C ASP A 429 -7.99 7.98 -21.20
N GLY A 430 -7.04 8.55 -20.46
CA GLY A 430 -7.23 9.83 -19.80
C GLY A 430 -7.05 11.04 -20.70
N ASN A 431 -6.19 10.96 -21.71
CA ASN A 431 -5.85 12.06 -22.63
C ASN A 431 -6.75 12.11 -23.88
N HIS A 432 -7.39 11.00 -24.28
CA HIS A 432 -8.28 10.97 -25.45
C HIS A 432 -9.75 10.86 -25.05
N SER A 433 -10.25 9.65 -24.85
CA SER A 433 -11.70 9.40 -24.80
C SER A 433 -12.31 9.66 -23.42
N GLY A 434 -11.52 9.51 -22.36
CA GLY A 434 -12.02 9.44 -20.98
C GLY A 434 -12.76 8.13 -20.68
N ASN A 435 -12.82 7.20 -21.63
CA ASN A 435 -13.35 5.87 -21.38
C ASN A 435 -12.38 5.08 -20.52
N PHE A 436 -12.90 4.09 -19.81
CA PHE A 436 -12.12 3.29 -18.90
C PHE A 436 -12.55 1.84 -18.91
N TYR A 437 -11.71 1.00 -18.36
CA TYR A 437 -12.06 -0.34 -17.93
C TYR A 437 -12.21 -0.34 -16.41
N LYS A 438 -13.29 -0.97 -15.96
CA LYS A 438 -13.45 -1.43 -14.58
C LYS A 438 -13.13 -2.92 -14.55
N ILE A 439 -12.25 -3.29 -13.64
CA ILE A 439 -11.78 -4.66 -13.47
C ILE A 439 -12.09 -5.06 -12.04
N PHE A 440 -13.08 -5.93 -11.89
CA PHE A 440 -13.64 -6.29 -10.60
C PHE A 440 -13.70 -7.82 -10.43
N PRO A 441 -13.28 -8.34 -9.27
CA PRO A 441 -13.55 -9.72 -8.88
C PRO A 441 -15.05 -9.88 -8.59
N ARG A 442 -15.78 -10.63 -9.41
CA ARG A 442 -17.19 -10.92 -9.11
C ARG A 442 -17.31 -11.89 -7.96
N THR A 443 -17.70 -11.36 -6.81
CA THR A 443 -18.01 -12.16 -5.64
C THR A 443 -19.42 -12.73 -5.67
N SER A 444 -19.61 -13.90 -5.09
CA SER A 444 -20.93 -14.33 -4.63
C SER A 444 -21.13 -13.81 -3.21
N LYS A 445 -22.37 -13.53 -2.78
CA LYS A 445 -22.67 -13.18 -1.37
C LYS A 445 -22.56 -14.40 -0.44
N LEU A 446 -21.50 -15.18 -0.62
CA LEU A 446 -21.14 -16.38 0.13
C LEU A 446 -19.71 -16.22 0.62
N TYR A 447 -19.48 -16.38 1.92
CA TYR A 447 -18.16 -16.32 2.53
C TYR A 447 -17.31 -17.54 2.18
N VAL A 448 -16.01 -17.31 2.04
CA VAL A 448 -14.99 -18.37 2.14
C VAL A 448 -15.01 -18.88 3.58
N THR A 449 -15.14 -20.20 3.76
CA THR A 449 -15.23 -20.83 5.09
C THR A 449 -13.87 -21.19 5.69
N GLU A 450 -12.78 -21.02 4.94
CA GLU A 450 -11.45 -21.02 5.51
C GLU A 450 -11.32 -19.88 6.52
N ARG A 451 -10.60 -20.13 7.62
CA ARG A 451 -10.35 -19.12 8.64
C ARG A 451 -9.67 -17.89 8.05
N GLY A 452 -10.08 -16.74 8.52
CA GLY A 452 -9.43 -15.46 8.29
C GLY A 452 -8.40 -15.18 9.37
N VAL A 453 -7.30 -14.55 9.00
CA VAL A 453 -6.18 -14.26 9.90
C VAL A 453 -5.79 -12.80 9.75
N LEU A 454 -5.69 -12.09 10.87
CA LEU A 454 -5.07 -10.78 10.97
C LEU A 454 -3.87 -10.88 11.90
N ILE A 455 -2.71 -10.41 11.45
CA ILE A 455 -1.50 -10.32 12.27
C ILE A 455 -1.18 -8.85 12.42
N SER A 456 -1.22 -8.35 13.65
CA SER A 456 -0.87 -6.98 13.96
C SER A 456 0.54 -6.65 13.45
N ASP A 457 0.83 -5.39 13.14
CA ASP A 457 2.23 -4.94 13.12
C ASP A 457 2.87 -5.25 14.50
N TYR A 458 4.19 -5.14 14.58
CA TYR A 458 4.89 -5.08 15.85
C TYR A 458 4.19 -4.07 16.74
N ILE A 459 3.79 -4.51 17.93
CA ILE A 459 2.93 -3.73 18.82
C ILE A 459 3.47 -2.32 19.09
N PRO A 460 4.79 -2.09 19.22
CA PRO A 460 5.32 -0.74 19.28
C PRO A 460 4.90 0.15 18.10
N ASN A 461 4.96 -0.35 16.87
CA ASN A 461 4.51 0.37 15.67
C ASN A 461 3.00 0.62 15.73
N VAL A 462 2.21 -0.39 16.12
CA VAL A 462 0.74 -0.30 16.23
C VAL A 462 0.32 0.86 17.14
N VAL A 463 1.03 1.05 18.26
CA VAL A 463 0.71 2.12 19.23
C VAL A 463 1.58 3.38 19.09
N GLY A 464 2.33 3.51 17.99
CA GLY A 464 3.13 4.70 17.68
C GLY A 464 4.36 4.92 18.58
N ILE A 465 4.90 3.85 19.19
CA ILE A 465 6.19 3.91 19.88
C ILE A 465 7.30 3.89 18.83
N LEU A 466 8.04 4.99 18.73
CA LEU A 466 9.08 5.14 17.72
C LEU A 466 10.27 4.19 17.98
N PRO A 467 10.97 3.71 16.92
CA PRO A 467 12.11 2.82 17.07
C PRO A 467 13.23 3.34 18.01
N LYS A 468 13.43 4.66 18.05
CA LYS A 468 14.42 5.31 18.94
C LYS A 468 14.08 5.17 20.42
N ASP A 469 12.81 4.94 20.76
CA ASP A 469 12.30 4.85 22.12
C ASP A 469 12.19 3.39 22.61
N LEU A 470 12.25 2.41 21.68
CA LEU A 470 12.22 0.97 21.97
C LEU A 470 13.30 0.49 22.96
N PRO A 471 14.58 0.92 22.90
CA PRO A 471 15.61 0.40 23.79
C PRO A 471 15.33 0.66 25.28
N GLN A 472 14.49 1.65 25.58
CA GLN A 472 14.11 2.04 26.93
C GLN A 472 12.69 1.59 27.31
N ASN A 473 11.91 1.03 26.38
CA ASN A 473 10.46 0.78 26.55
C ASN A 473 10.04 -0.54 25.91
N PHE A 474 10.33 -1.66 26.58
CA PHE A 474 9.84 -2.97 26.12
C PHE A 474 8.42 -3.21 26.65
N ILE A 475 7.64 -3.98 25.90
CA ILE A 475 6.25 -4.26 26.21
C ILE A 475 6.15 -5.22 27.40
N LYS A 476 5.56 -4.75 28.50
CA LYS A 476 5.33 -5.57 29.71
C LYS A 476 3.96 -6.24 29.67
N LYS A 477 2.96 -5.53 29.15
CA LYS A 477 1.57 -5.98 29.13
C LYS A 477 0.86 -5.43 27.91
N ILE A 478 -0.02 -6.24 27.34
CA ILE A 478 -0.92 -5.87 26.24
C ILE A 478 -2.33 -6.26 26.67
N THR A 479 -3.25 -5.31 26.66
CA THR A 479 -4.69 -5.58 26.69
C THR A 479 -5.22 -5.44 25.27
N VAL A 480 -5.94 -6.46 24.80
CA VAL A 480 -6.58 -6.46 23.49
C VAL A 480 -8.09 -6.57 23.70
N THR A 481 -8.83 -5.65 23.12
CA THR A 481 -10.31 -5.64 23.13
C THR A 481 -10.81 -5.81 21.71
N LEU A 482 -11.68 -6.79 21.48
CA LEU A 482 -12.37 -7.02 20.20
C LEU A 482 -13.86 -6.76 20.42
N LYS A 483 -14.50 -6.03 19.51
CA LYS A 483 -15.96 -5.89 19.48
C LYS A 483 -16.52 -6.43 18.18
N PHE A 484 -17.57 -7.24 18.29
CA PHE A 484 -18.26 -7.82 17.14
C PHE A 484 -19.69 -7.32 17.05
N ASP A 485 -20.20 -7.14 15.85
CA ASP A 485 -21.63 -6.90 15.63
C ASP A 485 -22.35 -8.20 15.31
N LYS A 486 -23.04 -8.74 16.31
CA LYS A 486 -23.80 -10.00 16.20
C LYS A 486 -25.06 -9.87 15.35
N SER A 487 -25.49 -8.67 15.02
CA SER A 487 -26.64 -8.46 14.12
C SER A 487 -26.26 -8.73 12.66
N LEU A 488 -24.98 -8.56 12.29
CA LEU A 488 -24.48 -8.71 10.93
C LEU A 488 -24.06 -10.14 10.58
N GLY A 489 -23.68 -10.94 11.57
CA GLY A 489 -23.29 -12.33 11.36
C GLY A 489 -22.80 -13.01 12.63
N ASN A 490 -22.57 -14.31 12.53
CA ASN A 490 -22.10 -15.14 13.64
C ASN A 490 -20.87 -15.97 13.24
N GLY A 491 -20.25 -16.63 14.21
CA GLY A 491 -19.08 -17.47 14.01
C GLY A 491 -18.25 -17.60 15.26
N PHE A 492 -16.96 -17.80 15.06
CA PHE A 492 -16.00 -18.00 16.15
C PHE A 492 -14.77 -17.15 15.93
N PHE A 493 -14.02 -16.89 16.99
CA PHE A 493 -12.77 -16.18 16.94
C PHE A 493 -11.74 -16.79 17.88
N GLU A 494 -10.48 -16.44 17.65
CA GLU A 494 -9.38 -16.69 18.58
C GLU A 494 -8.49 -15.44 18.65
N VAL A 495 -7.90 -15.21 19.81
CA VAL A 495 -6.81 -14.23 19.99
C VAL A 495 -5.59 -15.00 20.46
N ARG A 496 -4.50 -14.86 19.72
CA ARG A 496 -3.20 -15.49 20.00
C ARG A 496 -2.12 -14.43 20.03
N TYR A 497 -0.94 -14.78 20.56
CA TYR A 497 0.15 -13.83 20.67
C TYR A 497 1.52 -14.48 20.50
N ILE A 498 2.48 -13.66 20.08
CA ILE A 498 3.88 -14.01 19.93
C ILE A 498 4.77 -12.95 20.59
N LYS A 499 5.91 -13.38 21.13
CA LYS A 499 6.83 -12.52 21.90
C LYS A 499 7.93 -11.86 21.07
N SER A 500 8.26 -12.43 19.92
CA SER A 500 9.45 -12.10 19.13
C SER A 500 9.14 -11.66 17.70
N GLY A 501 7.87 -11.42 17.41
CA GLY A 501 7.35 -11.18 16.07
C GLY A 501 7.54 -12.33 15.08
N ILE A 502 6.76 -12.26 14.01
CA ILE A 502 6.69 -13.21 12.91
C ILE A 502 7.53 -12.64 11.77
N LYS A 503 8.52 -13.43 11.32
CA LYS A 503 9.39 -13.04 10.20
C LYS A 503 8.75 -13.24 8.84
N ASP A 504 7.97 -14.31 8.71
CA ASP A 504 7.23 -14.62 7.48
C ASP A 504 5.79 -14.95 7.87
N PRO A 505 4.89 -13.97 7.75
CA PRO A 505 3.46 -14.11 8.02
C PRO A 505 2.72 -15.22 7.27
N GLN A 506 3.23 -15.71 6.13
CA GLN A 506 2.49 -16.70 5.33
C GLN A 506 2.74 -18.12 5.78
N LEU A 507 3.93 -18.39 6.32
CA LEU A 507 4.33 -19.71 6.78
C LEU A 507 3.87 -19.99 8.21
N ILE A 508 3.02 -19.13 8.77
CA ILE A 508 2.59 -19.31 10.15
C ILE A 508 1.64 -20.50 10.27
N ASP A 509 2.01 -21.43 11.13
CA ASP A 509 1.05 -22.30 11.77
C ASP A 509 0.44 -21.52 12.95
N VAL A 510 -0.70 -20.88 12.72
CA VAL A 510 -1.42 -20.10 13.74
C VAL A 510 -1.66 -20.93 15.01
N ASP A 511 -1.90 -22.24 14.85
CA ASP A 511 -2.24 -23.12 15.96
C ASP A 511 -1.05 -23.40 16.89
N SER A 512 0.17 -23.17 16.41
CA SER A 512 1.41 -23.29 17.20
C SER A 512 1.61 -22.16 18.22
N TYR A 513 0.87 -21.05 18.11
CA TYR A 513 0.99 -19.90 19.01
C TYR A 513 0.03 -19.99 20.20
N PRO A 514 0.46 -19.54 21.39
CA PRO A 514 -0.38 -19.58 22.58
C PRO A 514 -1.62 -18.67 22.42
N LEU A 515 -2.74 -19.18 22.91
CA LEU A 515 -3.97 -18.39 23.09
C LEU A 515 -3.75 -17.31 24.15
N ALA A 516 -4.38 -16.15 23.94
CA ALA A 516 -4.44 -15.10 24.93
C ALA A 516 -5.24 -15.55 26.16
N PRO A 517 -4.91 -15.07 27.37
CA PRO A 517 -5.61 -15.47 28.59
C PRO A 517 -7.14 -15.27 28.50
N GLY A 518 -7.90 -16.30 28.88
CA GLY A 518 -9.37 -16.28 28.80
C GLY A 518 -9.93 -16.62 27.42
N CYS A 519 -9.10 -16.72 26.38
CA CYS A 519 -9.49 -17.23 25.07
C CYS A 519 -9.33 -18.77 25.02
N PHE A 520 -10.22 -19.45 24.31
CA PHE A 520 -10.17 -20.89 24.05
C PHE A 520 -10.36 -21.16 22.55
N PRO A 521 -9.95 -22.32 22.01
CA PRO A 521 -10.05 -22.61 20.58
C PRO A 521 -11.47 -22.44 20.06
N LYS A 522 -11.63 -21.73 18.93
CA LYS A 522 -12.92 -21.38 18.32
C LYS A 522 -13.94 -20.87 19.34
N MET A 523 -13.61 -19.78 20.03
CA MET A 523 -14.53 -19.13 20.96
C MET A 523 -15.70 -18.50 20.18
N PRO A 524 -16.98 -18.78 20.50
CA PRO A 524 -18.10 -18.12 19.84
C PRO A 524 -18.02 -16.61 19.99
N ILE A 525 -18.40 -15.85 18.96
CA ILE A 525 -18.34 -14.39 19.04
C ILE A 525 -19.23 -13.83 20.16
N GLN A 526 -18.70 -12.80 20.82
CA GLN A 526 -19.36 -12.02 21.86
C GLN A 526 -19.45 -10.57 21.38
N GLU A 527 -20.36 -9.76 21.92
CA GLU A 527 -20.41 -8.33 21.55
C GLU A 527 -19.08 -7.63 21.85
N GLU A 528 -18.44 -8.01 22.96
CA GLU A 528 -17.12 -7.54 23.36
C GLU A 528 -16.34 -8.67 24.02
N PHE A 529 -15.06 -8.78 23.71
CA PHE A 529 -14.10 -9.66 24.38
C PHE A 529 -12.83 -8.87 24.72
N THR A 530 -12.38 -8.96 25.97
CA THR A 530 -11.13 -8.35 26.43
C THR A 530 -10.21 -9.42 27.00
N SER A 531 -8.94 -9.42 26.56
CA SER A 531 -7.89 -10.25 27.13
C SER A 531 -6.68 -9.41 27.51
N THR A 532 -6.00 -9.79 28.59
CA THR A 532 -4.76 -9.16 29.05
C THR A 532 -3.63 -10.17 29.04
N ILE A 533 -2.61 -9.91 28.23
CA ILE A 533 -1.38 -10.67 28.15
C ILE A 533 -0.33 -9.96 29.01
N VAL A 534 0.17 -10.64 30.05
CA VAL A 534 1.26 -10.13 30.88
C VAL A 534 2.52 -10.94 30.62
N PHE A 535 3.59 -10.28 30.22
CA PHE A 535 4.87 -10.93 30.00
C PHE A 535 5.68 -11.00 31.30
N ASN A 536 6.22 -12.18 31.62
CA ASN A 536 7.10 -12.33 32.79
C ASN A 536 8.32 -11.40 32.72
N LYS A 537 8.81 -11.12 31.51
CA LYS A 537 9.83 -10.12 31.21
C LYS A 537 9.34 -9.22 30.08
N PRO A 538 9.64 -7.92 30.08
CA PRO A 538 9.33 -7.04 28.96
C PRO A 538 9.90 -7.59 27.65
N VAL A 539 9.11 -7.55 26.58
CA VAL A 539 9.46 -8.03 25.24
C VAL A 539 9.51 -6.87 24.25
N PRO A 540 10.48 -6.82 23.34
CA PRO A 540 10.63 -5.67 22.43
C PRO A 540 9.49 -5.61 21.42
N ASP A 541 9.26 -6.71 20.70
CA ASP A 541 8.51 -6.71 19.45
C ASP A 541 7.43 -7.81 19.44
N PRO A 542 6.46 -7.81 20.38
CA PRO A 542 5.37 -8.77 20.34
C PRO A 542 4.38 -8.43 19.22
N GLN A 543 3.59 -9.42 18.80
CA GLN A 543 2.46 -9.26 17.89
C GLN A 543 1.24 -10.02 18.41
N ILE A 544 0.06 -9.59 17.95
CA ILE A 544 -1.22 -10.22 18.22
C ILE A 544 -1.75 -10.82 16.91
N ILE A 545 -2.31 -12.02 17.01
CA ILE A 545 -2.96 -12.71 15.92
C ILE A 545 -4.44 -12.82 16.26
N VAL A 546 -5.30 -12.27 15.42
CA VAL A 546 -6.75 -12.44 15.48
C VAL A 546 -7.17 -13.41 14.39
N VAL A 547 -7.91 -14.45 14.75
CA VAL A 547 -8.39 -15.47 13.81
C VAL A 547 -9.90 -15.45 13.82
N LEU A 548 -10.51 -15.33 12.65
CA LEU A 548 -11.97 -15.36 12.49
C LEU A 548 -12.39 -16.63 11.75
N PHE A 549 -13.42 -17.29 12.26
CA PHE A 549 -13.97 -18.51 11.69
C PHE A 549 -15.44 -18.28 11.34
N PRO A 550 -15.79 -18.33 10.05
CA PRO A 550 -17.19 -18.34 9.62
C PRO A 550 -17.96 -19.47 10.27
N GLU A 551 -19.23 -19.20 10.60
CA GLU A 551 -20.18 -20.24 11.01
C GLU A 551 -20.62 -21.06 9.78
N SER A 552 -20.80 -20.39 8.65
CA SER A 552 -21.25 -20.98 7.39
C SER A 552 -20.84 -20.09 6.21
N GLU A 553 -21.21 -20.50 4.99
CA GLU A 553 -21.03 -19.67 3.79
C GLU A 553 -21.91 -18.41 3.80
N THR A 554 -22.86 -18.27 4.72
CA THR A 554 -23.76 -17.11 4.77
C THR A 554 -23.63 -16.30 6.06
N SER A 555 -22.74 -16.71 6.97
CA SER A 555 -22.60 -16.13 8.31
C SER A 555 -21.14 -16.16 8.74
N ALA A 556 -20.56 -14.98 8.97
CA ALA A 556 -19.19 -14.81 9.42
C ALA A 556 -19.09 -13.76 10.56
N PRO A 557 -18.03 -13.82 11.39
CA PRO A 557 -17.73 -12.78 12.37
C PRO A 557 -17.53 -11.41 11.71
N HIS A 558 -18.19 -10.39 12.23
CA HIS A 558 -18.00 -9.00 11.82
C HIS A 558 -17.32 -8.23 12.95
N LEU A 559 -16.00 -8.10 12.87
CA LEU A 559 -15.20 -7.33 13.82
C LEU A 559 -15.38 -5.84 13.50
N VAL A 560 -15.91 -5.07 14.45
CA VAL A 560 -16.22 -3.63 14.26
C VAL A 560 -15.27 -2.71 15.02
N GLU A 561 -14.59 -3.22 16.04
CA GLU A 561 -13.59 -2.47 16.79
C GLU A 561 -12.50 -3.40 17.28
N LEU A 562 -11.25 -2.92 17.19
CA LEU A 562 -10.08 -3.57 17.75
C LEU A 562 -9.26 -2.51 18.49
N GLU A 563 -9.06 -2.69 19.79
CA GLU A 563 -8.29 -1.79 20.65
C GLU A 563 -7.11 -2.51 21.28
N TYR A 564 -5.96 -1.84 21.27
CA TYR A 564 -4.76 -2.25 21.99
C TYR A 564 -4.46 -1.22 23.07
N ILE A 565 -4.25 -1.68 24.31
CA ILE A 565 -3.69 -0.90 25.41
C ILE A 565 -2.38 -1.55 25.84
N VAL A 566 -1.28 -0.82 25.74
CA VAL A 566 0.07 -1.33 25.88
C VAL A 566 0.75 -0.64 27.05
N GLU A 567 1.25 -1.42 28.00
CA GLU A 567 2.07 -0.91 29.11
C GLU A 567 3.53 -1.30 28.87
N THR A 568 4.42 -0.31 28.91
CA THR A 568 5.86 -0.51 28.74
C THR A 568 6.59 -0.55 30.06
N GLN A 569 7.76 -1.18 30.06
CA GLN A 569 8.70 -1.16 31.17
C GLN A 569 10.12 -1.15 30.59
N GLN A 570 11.04 -0.48 31.29
CA GLN A 570 12.45 -0.47 30.91
C GLN A 570 13.03 -1.89 30.81
N SER A 571 13.75 -2.13 29.73
CA SER A 571 14.47 -3.38 29.52
C SER A 571 15.57 -3.54 30.58
N GLN A 572 15.49 -4.60 31.38
CA GLN A 572 16.60 -5.01 32.24
C GLN A 572 17.54 -5.88 31.42
N VAL A 573 18.50 -5.26 30.74
CA VAL A 573 19.60 -6.01 30.12
C VAL A 573 20.50 -6.56 31.23
N ILE A 574 20.32 -7.83 31.57
CA ILE A 574 21.28 -8.56 32.39
C ILE A 574 22.35 -9.10 31.45
N ILE A 575 23.50 -8.41 31.36
CA ILE A 575 24.69 -8.96 30.69
C ILE A 575 25.13 -10.17 31.48
N LYS A 576 24.82 -11.38 30.98
CA LYS A 576 25.01 -12.59 31.76
C LYS A 576 26.42 -13.16 31.76
N ASN A 577 27.32 -12.78 30.84
CA ASN A 577 28.74 -13.15 30.87
C ASN A 577 29.55 -12.37 29.81
N PHE A 578 30.70 -11.83 30.21
CA PHE A 578 31.79 -11.48 29.29
C PHE A 578 32.71 -12.69 29.19
N ASN A 579 32.78 -13.36 28.04
CA ASN A 579 33.86 -14.30 27.75
C ASN A 579 34.92 -13.58 26.93
N TRP A 580 35.96 -13.10 27.61
CA TRP A 580 37.22 -12.75 26.96
C TRP A 580 38.03 -14.03 26.79
N SER A 581 38.13 -14.54 25.56
CA SER A 581 39.26 -15.41 25.21
C SER A 581 40.41 -14.52 24.75
N LYS A 582 41.51 -14.54 25.51
CA LYS A 582 42.79 -14.01 25.04
C LYS A 582 43.31 -15.00 23.99
N GLY A 583 43.41 -14.60 22.73
CA GLY A 583 44.03 -15.41 21.70
C GLY A 583 45.50 -15.63 22.00
N GLU A 584 45.97 -16.88 21.86
CA GLU A 584 47.39 -17.21 21.74
C GLU A 584 47.89 -16.97 20.32
#